data_AF-A0A661NSI6-F1
#
_entry.id   AF-A0A661NSI6-F1
#
_cell.length_a   1.000
_cell.length_b   1.000
_cell.length_c   1.000
_cell.angle_alpha   90.00
_cell.angle_beta   90.00
_cell.angle_gamma   90.00
#
_symmetry.space_group_name_H-M   'P 1'
#
loop_
_entity.id
_entity.type
_entity.pdbx_description
1 polymer ?
#
loop_
_entity_poly.entity_id
_entity_poly.type
_entity_poly.pdbx_seq_one_letter_code
_entity_poly.pdbx_strand_id
1 'polypeptide(L)' 'MSFGSPGLTLLTDDEIKALLAALHHGHLVFPIRLSDLIGGGFPHIAEKAEIVSGLDERGLRALLVSVMAERRGG' A
#
# COMPACT_ATOMS: atom_id res chain seq x y z
N MET A 1 19.32 13.00 7.28
CA MET A 1 18.44 11.83 7.12
C MET A 1 17.04 12.37 6.83
N SER A 2 16.61 12.34 5.57
CA SER A 2 15.26 12.81 5.22
C SER A 2 14.24 11.75 5.63
N PHE A 3 13.43 12.05 6.64
CA PHE A 3 12.15 11.38 6.87
C PHE A 3 11.16 11.94 5.85
N GLY A 4 11.13 11.37 4.65
CA GLY A 4 10.31 11.93 3.58
C GLY A 4 10.46 11.22 2.26
N SER A 5 10.53 9.89 2.25
CA SER A 5 10.09 9.20 1.04
C SER A 5 8.57 9.44 0.96
N PRO A 6 8.01 10.00 -0.12
CA PRO A 6 6.65 10.53 -0.11
C PRO A 6 5.53 9.46 -0.01
N GLY A 7 5.84 8.27 0.49
CA GLY A 7 4.89 7.42 1.21
C GLY A 7 3.69 6.96 0.40
N LEU A 8 2.70 6.39 1.10
CA LEU A 8 1.36 6.14 0.52
C LEU A 8 0.71 7.42 -0.04
N THR A 9 1.21 8.60 0.33
CA THR A 9 0.72 9.87 -0.23
C THR A 9 0.99 10.02 -1.73
N LEU A 10 1.93 9.24 -2.30
CA LEU A 10 2.14 9.15 -3.75
C LEU A 10 1.20 8.20 -4.48
N LEU A 11 0.37 7.43 -3.77
CA LEU A 11 -0.62 6.56 -4.39
C LEU A 11 -1.88 7.37 -4.65
N THR A 12 -2.48 7.20 -5.82
CA THR A 12 -3.82 7.70 -6.12
C THR A 12 -4.87 6.99 -5.24
N ASP A 13 -6.05 7.57 -5.12
CA ASP A 13 -7.15 6.94 -4.38
C ASP A 13 -7.53 5.57 -4.96
N ASP A 14 -7.43 5.40 -6.28
CA ASP A 14 -7.75 4.15 -6.94
C ASP A 14 -6.67 3.09 -6.70
N GLU A 15 -5.40 3.47 -6.66
CA GLU A 15 -4.32 2.57 -6.23
C GLU A 15 -4.51 2.11 -4.77
N ILE A 16 -4.90 3.01 -3.86
CA ILE A 16 -5.16 2.66 -2.45
C ILE A 16 -6.36 1.70 -2.35
N LYS A 17 -7.45 1.97 -3.08
CA LYS A 17 -8.62 1.07 -3.11
C LYS A 17 -8.24 -0.31 -3.66
N ALA A 18 -7.46 -0.36 -4.75
CA ALA A 18 -7.05 -1.61 -5.36
C ALA A 18 -6.14 -2.43 -4.44
N LEU A 19 -5.21 -1.79 -3.73
CA LEU A 19 -4.38 -2.45 -2.73
C LEU A 19 -5.21 -2.97 -1.54
N LEU A 20 -6.17 -2.19 -1.07
CA LEU A 20 -7.07 -2.58 0.01
C LEU A 20 -7.97 -3.76 -0.41
N ALA A 21 -8.46 -3.77 -1.65
CA ALA A 21 -9.22 -4.88 -2.20
C ALA A 21 -8.35 -6.15 -2.30
N ALA A 22 -7.13 -6.05 -2.83
CA ALA A 22 -6.20 -7.19 -2.90
C ALA A 22 -5.88 -7.77 -1.51
N LEU A 23 -5.72 -6.91 -0.51
CA LEU A 23 -5.54 -7.32 0.88
C LEU A 23 -6.79 -8.05 1.40
N HIS A 24 -7.99 -7.49 1.17
CA HIS A 24 -9.24 -8.09 1.62
C HIS A 24 -9.54 -9.45 0.95
N HIS A 25 -9.13 -9.62 -0.30
CA HIS A 25 -9.28 -10.88 -1.04
C HIS A 25 -8.18 -11.90 -0.76
N GLY A 26 -7.19 -11.58 0.09
CA GLY A 26 -6.07 -12.48 0.40
C GLY A 26 -5.13 -12.69 -0.80
N HIS A 27 -5.11 -11.77 -1.76
CA HIS A 27 -4.24 -11.83 -2.94
C HIS A 27 -2.81 -11.36 -2.65
N LEU A 28 -2.59 -10.72 -1.50
CA LEU A 28 -1.26 -10.31 -1.02
C LEU A 28 -0.77 -11.29 0.03
N VAL A 29 0.42 -11.85 -0.17
CA VAL A 29 1.08 -12.73 0.79
C VAL A 29 2.01 -11.88 1.66
N PHE A 30 1.98 -12.11 2.97
CA PHE A 30 2.82 -11.40 3.93
C PHE A 30 4.01 -12.27 4.36
N PRO A 31 5.23 -11.72 4.51
CA PRO A 31 5.61 -10.33 4.21
C PRO A 31 5.54 -10.03 2.71
N ILE A 32 5.01 -8.86 2.35
CA ILE A 32 4.82 -8.47 0.94
C ILE A 32 6.17 -8.43 0.25
N ARG A 33 6.32 -9.22 -0.80
CA ARG A 33 7.49 -9.17 -1.67
C ARG A 33 7.18 -8.30 -2.88
N LEU A 34 8.24 -7.69 -3.41
CA LEU A 34 8.15 -6.87 -4.62
C LEU A 34 7.61 -7.67 -5.82
N SER A 35 7.94 -8.98 -5.88
CA SER A 35 7.39 -9.93 -6.85
C SER A 35 5.87 -10.09 -6.74
N ASP A 36 5.32 -10.03 -5.54
CA ASP A 36 3.88 -10.25 -5.28
C ASP A 36 3.09 -9.02 -5.72
N LEU A 37 3.66 -7.82 -5.55
CA LEU A 37 3.09 -6.58 -6.08
C LEU A 37 3.10 -6.57 -7.61
N ILE A 38 4.23 -6.94 -8.24
CA ILE A 38 4.32 -7.01 -9.71
C ILE A 38 3.33 -8.06 -10.25
N GLY A 39 3.32 -9.25 -9.67
CA GLY A 39 2.42 -10.34 -10.07
C GLY A 39 0.94 -10.06 -9.80
N GLY A 40 0.64 -9.25 -8.79
CA GLY A 40 -0.70 -8.80 -8.44
C GLY A 40 -1.23 -7.63 -9.29
N GLY A 41 -0.46 -7.14 -10.26
CA GLY A 41 -0.86 -6.02 -11.12
C GLY A 41 -0.56 -4.64 -10.54
N PHE A 42 0.37 -4.55 -9.58
CA PHE A 42 0.77 -3.31 -8.91
C PHE A 42 2.24 -2.89 -9.18
N PRO A 43 2.74 -2.89 -10.44
CA PRO A 43 4.15 -2.60 -10.72
C PRO A 43 4.59 -1.20 -10.27
N HIS A 44 3.71 -0.19 -10.41
CA HIS A 44 3.99 1.18 -9.96
C HIS A 44 4.03 1.34 -8.43
N ILE A 45 3.36 0.44 -7.70
CA ILE A 45 3.44 0.38 -6.23
C ILE A 45 4.70 -0.38 -5.81
N ALA A 46 5.12 -1.38 -6.60
CA ALA A 46 6.36 -2.11 -6.39
C ALA A 46 7.60 -1.21 -6.52
N GLU A 47 7.59 -0.22 -7.42
CA GLU A 47 8.62 0.83 -7.50
C GLU A 47 8.70 1.68 -6.22
N LYS A 48 7.61 1.73 -5.46
CA LYS A 48 7.47 2.45 -4.19
C LYS A 48 7.40 1.47 -2.99
N ALA A 49 7.87 0.24 -3.15
CA ALA A 49 7.66 -0.86 -2.19
C ALA A 49 8.21 -0.61 -0.79
N GLU A 50 9.12 0.36 -0.60
CA GLU A 50 9.55 0.82 0.72
C GLU A 50 8.36 1.22 1.62
N ILE A 51 7.25 1.64 1.02
CA ILE A 51 6.03 2.05 1.71
C ILE A 51 5.31 0.88 2.40
N VAL A 52 5.36 -0.31 1.81
CA VAL A 52 4.64 -1.51 2.28
C VAL A 52 5.56 -2.55 2.90
N SER A 53 6.87 -2.36 2.78
CA SER A 53 7.89 -3.22 3.37
C SER A 53 7.88 -3.11 4.90
N GLY A 54 7.91 -4.25 5.58
CA GLY A 54 7.96 -4.32 7.05
C GLY A 54 6.61 -4.18 7.76
N LEU A 55 5.51 -3.95 7.04
CA LEU A 55 4.16 -3.99 7.60
C LEU A 55 3.59 -5.40 7.57
N ASP A 56 2.91 -5.78 8.65
CA ASP A 56 2.02 -6.94 8.64
C ASP A 56 0.68 -6.56 7.96
N GLU A 57 -0.16 -7.57 7.72
CA GLU A 57 -1.45 -7.36 7.06
C GLU A 57 -2.33 -6.35 7.79
N ARG A 58 -2.35 -6.42 9.12
CA ARG A 58 -3.16 -5.54 9.96
C ARG A 58 -2.66 -4.10 9.90
N GLY A 59 -1.35 -3.90 9.99
CA GLY A 59 -0.69 -2.61 9.90
C GLY A 59 -0.92 -1.96 8.54
N LEU A 60 -0.74 -2.69 7.45
CA LEU A 60 -1.00 -2.17 6.11
C LEU A 60 -2.47 -1.81 5.92
N ARG A 61 -3.40 -2.66 6.36
CA ARG A 61 -4.84 -2.37 6.29
C ARG A 61 -5.20 -1.10 7.05
N ALA A 62 -4.75 -0.98 8.29
CA ALA A 62 -5.02 0.20 9.13
C ALA A 62 -4.46 1.47 8.47
N LEU A 63 -3.26 1.38 7.91
CA LEU A 63 -2.60 2.49 7.25
C LEU A 63 -3.36 2.94 5.99
N LEU A 64 -3.76 2.03 5.10
CA LEU A 64 -4.53 2.35 3.89
C LEU A 64 -5.88 3.01 4.23
N VAL A 65 -6.59 2.46 5.23
CA VAL A 65 -7.88 3.03 5.69
C VAL A 65 -7.69 4.44 6.25
N SER A 66 -6.63 4.65 7.04
CA SER A 66 -6.32 5.97 7.61
C SER A 66 -6.01 7.00 6.53
N VAL A 67 -5.22 6.65 5.52
CA VAL A 67 -4.92 7.55 4.38
C VAL A 67 -6.19 7.90 3.61
N MET A 68 -7.09 6.94 3.36
CA MET A 68 -8.37 7.25 2.69
C MET A 68 -9.25 8.18 3.54
N ALA A 69 -9.29 7.98 4.86
CA ALA A 69 -10.07 8.83 5.76
C ALA A 69 -9.55 10.26 5.77
N GLU A 70 -8.23 10.43 5.87
CA GLU A 70 -7.56 11.74 5.84
C GLU A 70 -7.87 12.51 4.55
N ARG A 71 -7.81 11.83 3.39
CA ARG A 71 -8.10 12.45 2.08
C ARG A 71 -9.53 12.91 1.90
N ARG A 72 -10.48 12.32 2.63
CA ARG A 72 -11.90 12.69 2.55
C ARG A 72 -12.28 13.77 3.56
N GLY A 73 -11.50 13.91 4.63
CA GLY A 73 -11.70 14.90 5.68
C GLY A 73 -10.93 16.21 5.50
N GLY A 74 -9.93 16.22 4.60
CA GLY A 74 -9.12 17.39 4.24
C GLY A 74 -9.68 18.24 3.10
#